data_AF-H5SVU5-F1
#
_entry.id   AF-H5SVU5-F1
#
_cell.length_a   1.000
_cell.length_b   1.000
_cell.length_c   1.000
_cell.angle_alpha   90.00
_cell.angle_beta   90.00
_cell.angle_gamma   90.00
#
_symmetry.space_group_name_H-M   'P 1'
#
loop_
_entity.id
_entity.type
_entity.pdbx_description
1 polymer ?
#
loop_
_entity_poly.entity_id
_entity_poly.type
_entity_poly.pdbx_seq_one_letter_code
_entity_poly.pdbx_strand_id
1 'polypeptide(L)'
;MPVHNRFFLQNNQIGPNVLVQTGPLLQVEVSIPSTLAQLLTRQNQAIPPPVTGWALIDTGATSSCVDSKTITSLGVNPIGVAVTGTAGGPVQQYRYPARFRFPGEGLEIEFSSVIGVNLAGQSVAGKDIIVLLGRDVLARCVLIYNGPGGFFTLAL
;
A
#
# COMPACT_ATOMS: atom_id res chain seq x y z
N MET A 1 -18.81 -9.55 3.40
CA MET A 1 -17.65 -9.48 2.50
C MET A 1 -17.89 -8.36 1.50
N PRO A 2 -17.37 -7.15 1.75
CA PRO A 2 -17.41 -6.08 0.75
C PRO A 2 -16.64 -6.49 -0.50
N VAL A 3 -17.15 -6.07 -1.67
CA VAL A 3 -16.58 -6.36 -2.99
C VAL A 3 -16.31 -5.05 -3.70
N HIS A 4 -15.06 -4.83 -4.08
CA HIS A 4 -14.59 -3.61 -4.72
C HIS A 4 -14.22 -3.91 -6.17
N ASN A 5 -14.96 -3.32 -7.10
CA ASN A 5 -14.70 -3.42 -8.53
C ASN A 5 -14.13 -2.10 -9.02
N ARG A 6 -12.97 -2.14 -9.68
CA ARG A 6 -12.37 -0.95 -10.29
C ARG A 6 -12.23 -1.14 -11.79
N PHE A 7 -13.14 -0.52 -12.51
CA PHE A 7 -13.14 -0.48 -13.98
C PHE A 7 -12.26 0.67 -14.46
N PHE A 8 -11.40 0.37 -15.42
CA PHE A 8 -10.58 1.36 -16.09
C PHE A 8 -11.21 1.68 -17.44
N LEU A 9 -11.54 2.96 -17.62
CA LEU A 9 -12.17 3.45 -18.83
C LEU A 9 -11.22 4.40 -19.56
N GLN A 10 -11.23 4.34 -20.89
CA GLN A 10 -10.59 5.31 -21.78
C GLN A 10 -11.66 5.79 -22.75
N ASN A 11 -11.89 7.10 -22.82
CA ASN A 11 -12.95 7.68 -23.66
C ASN A 11 -14.34 7.05 -23.42
N ASN A 12 -14.66 6.77 -22.16
CA ASN A 12 -15.90 6.12 -21.73
C ASN A 12 -16.13 4.68 -22.25
N GLN A 13 -15.08 4.04 -22.76
CA GLN A 13 -15.06 2.62 -23.14
C GLN A 13 -14.11 1.84 -22.23
N ILE A 14 -14.27 0.52 -22.15
CA ILE A 14 -13.34 -0.37 -21.44
C ILE A 14 -11.92 -0.10 -21.93
N GLY A 15 -11.01 0.20 -21.01
CA GLY A 15 -9.62 0.56 -21.30
C GLY A 15 -8.63 -0.44 -20.71
N PRO A 16 -8.46 -1.64 -21.30
CA PRO A 16 -7.51 -2.64 -20.82
C PRO A 16 -6.09 -2.09 -20.72
N ASN A 17 -5.70 -1.24 -21.68
CA ASN A 17 -4.38 -0.59 -21.69
C ASN A 17 -4.15 0.31 -20.48
N VAL A 18 -5.20 0.91 -19.93
CA VAL A 18 -5.09 1.72 -18.71
C VAL A 18 -4.80 0.81 -17.52
N LEU A 19 -5.44 -0.36 -17.43
CA LEU A 19 -5.13 -1.36 -16.40
C LEU A 19 -3.70 -1.90 -16.54
N VAL A 20 -3.19 -2.06 -17.77
CA VAL A 20 -1.77 -2.41 -18.02
C VAL A 20 -0.82 -1.33 -17.54
N GLN A 21 -1.10 -0.06 -17.85
CA GLN A 21 -0.22 1.07 -17.50
C GLN A 21 -0.20 1.38 -16.01
N THR A 22 -1.35 1.22 -15.34
CA THR A 22 -1.53 1.66 -13.95
C THR A 22 -1.46 0.51 -12.96
N GLY A 23 -1.82 -0.69 -13.37
CA GLY A 23 -1.96 -1.85 -12.50
C GLY A 23 -3.20 -1.78 -11.59
N PRO A 24 -3.39 -2.81 -10.76
CA PRO A 24 -4.49 -2.88 -9.80
C PRO A 24 -4.18 -2.02 -8.57
N LEU A 25 -4.62 -0.76 -8.60
CA LEU A 25 -4.35 0.22 -7.53
C LEU A 25 -5.54 0.41 -6.60
N LEU A 26 -5.28 0.70 -5.32
CA LEU A 26 -6.23 1.20 -4.33
C LEU A 26 -5.74 2.53 -3.75
N GLN A 27 -6.64 3.43 -3.39
CA GLN A 27 -6.24 4.63 -2.63
C GLN A 27 -5.85 4.20 -1.22
N VAL A 28 -4.74 4.73 -0.71
CA VAL A 28 -4.26 4.42 0.63
C VAL A 28 -3.84 5.68 1.38
N GLU A 29 -4.13 5.68 2.67
CA GLU A 29 -3.59 6.60 3.67
C GLU A 29 -2.64 5.81 4.57
N VAL A 30 -1.37 6.23 4.61
CA VAL A 30 -0.36 5.69 5.52
C VAL A 30 -0.25 6.63 6.72
N SER A 31 -0.42 6.07 7.92
CA SER A 31 -0.31 6.82 9.18
C SER A 31 0.61 6.11 10.17
N ILE A 32 0.99 6.85 11.22
CA ILE A 32 1.69 6.26 12.36
C ILE A 32 0.85 5.15 13.01
N PRO A 33 1.48 4.16 13.65
CA PRO A 33 0.73 3.11 14.34
C PRO A 33 -0.08 3.68 15.51
N SER A 34 -1.19 3.04 15.84
CA SER A 34 -2.11 3.50 16.90
C SER A 34 -1.42 3.66 18.26
N THR A 35 -0.44 2.82 18.57
CA THR A 35 0.35 2.90 19.81
C THR A 35 1.21 4.17 19.87
N LEU A 36 1.82 4.59 18.76
CA LEU A 36 2.56 5.84 18.69
C LEU A 36 1.60 7.05 18.75
N ALA A 37 0.45 6.98 18.08
CA ALA A 37 -0.57 8.03 18.15
C ALA A 37 -1.07 8.26 19.59
N GLN A 38 -1.30 7.19 20.34
CA GLN A 38 -1.67 7.24 21.76
C GLN A 38 -0.55 7.85 22.61
N LEU A 39 0.71 7.50 22.35
CA LEU A 39 1.86 8.07 23.06
C LEU A 39 1.97 9.58 22.82
N LEU A 40 1.91 10.02 21.56
CA LEU A 40 1.96 11.45 21.20
C LEU A 40 0.82 12.22 21.86
N THR A 41 -0.39 11.66 21.85
CA THR A 41 -1.55 12.26 22.51
C THR A 41 -1.33 12.42 24.02
N ARG A 42 -0.81 11.40 24.70
CA ARG A 42 -0.48 11.48 26.15
C ARG A 42 0.61 12.52 26.44
N GLN A 43 1.48 12.78 25.47
CA GLN A 43 2.55 13.78 25.56
C GLN A 43 2.11 15.18 25.09
N ASN A 44 0.83 15.38 24.76
CA ASN A 44 0.31 16.61 24.14
C ASN A 44 1.10 17.04 22.88
N GLN A 45 1.62 16.06 22.13
CA GLN A 45 2.28 16.26 20.86
C GLN A 45 1.28 16.08 19.72
N ALA A 46 1.47 16.85 18.64
CA ALA A 46 0.65 16.73 17.45
C ALA A 46 0.87 15.37 16.77
N ILE A 47 -0.22 14.74 16.34
CA ILE A 47 -0.16 13.55 15.50
C ILE A 47 0.15 14.01 14.06
N PRO A 48 1.21 13.49 13.41
CA PRO A 48 1.47 13.82 12.02
C PRO A 48 0.30 13.38 11.13
N PRO A 49 -0.10 14.21 10.15
CA PRO A 49 -1.18 13.85 9.25
C PRO A 49 -0.80 12.63 8.40
N PRO A 50 -1.77 11.76 8.03
CA PRO A 50 -1.50 10.64 7.14
C PRO A 50 -0.97 11.09 5.77
N VAL A 51 -0.07 10.31 5.18
CA VAL A 51 0.37 10.50 3.79
C VAL A 51 -0.55 9.71 2.88
N THR A 52 -1.11 10.37 1.87
CA THR A 52 -2.00 9.73 0.88
C THR A 52 -1.25 9.39 -0.39
N GLY A 53 -1.54 8.24 -0.98
CA GLY A 53 -0.99 7.82 -2.27
C GLY A 53 -1.72 6.61 -2.83
N TRP A 54 -1.02 5.86 -3.67
CA TRP A 54 -1.52 4.58 -4.19
C TRP A 54 -0.90 3.39 -3.46
N ALA A 55 -1.72 2.37 -3.23
CA ALA A 55 -1.27 1.02 -2.96
C ALA A 55 -1.42 0.18 -4.23
N LEU A 56 -0.34 -0.45 -4.68
CA LEU A 56 -0.38 -1.43 -5.76
C LEU A 56 -0.64 -2.82 -5.19
N ILE A 57 -1.65 -3.53 -5.70
CA ILE A 57 -1.87 -4.94 -5.38
C ILE A 57 -0.75 -5.75 -6.05
N ASP A 58 0.12 -6.35 -5.24
CA ASP A 58 1.34 -7.01 -5.71
C ASP A 58 1.37 -8.47 -5.24
N THR A 59 0.93 -9.36 -6.14
CA THR A 59 0.98 -10.80 -5.88
C THR A 59 2.41 -11.36 -5.88
N GLY A 60 3.39 -10.63 -6.41
CA GLY A 60 4.81 -10.97 -6.36
C GLY A 60 5.42 -10.77 -4.97
N ALA A 61 4.91 -9.80 -4.21
CA ALA A 61 5.39 -9.52 -2.86
C ALA A 61 4.85 -10.54 -1.83
N THR A 62 5.75 -11.22 -1.12
CA THR A 62 5.37 -12.13 -0.01
C THR A 62 4.76 -11.37 1.17
N SER A 63 5.27 -10.17 1.45
CA SER A 63 4.80 -9.27 2.51
C SER A 63 4.44 -7.92 1.92
N SER A 64 3.50 -7.23 2.55
CA SER A 64 3.18 -5.86 2.21
C SER A 64 4.36 -4.95 2.53
N CYS A 65 4.51 -3.90 1.74
CA CYS A 65 5.62 -2.96 1.84
C CYS A 65 5.09 -1.53 1.90
N VAL A 66 5.87 -0.64 2.51
CA VAL A 66 5.66 0.81 2.52
C VAL A 66 6.86 1.50 1.92
N ASP A 67 6.65 2.62 1.25
CA ASP A 67 7.75 3.49 0.84
C ASP A 67 8.50 4.02 2.07
N SER A 68 9.82 3.78 2.10
CA SER A 68 10.68 4.14 3.23
C SER A 68 10.68 5.65 3.47
N LYS A 69 10.62 6.47 2.43
CA LYS A 69 10.58 7.94 2.57
C LYS A 69 9.25 8.38 3.18
N THR A 70 8.15 7.76 2.76
CA THR A 70 6.80 8.01 3.29
C THR A 70 6.74 7.73 4.79
N ILE A 71 7.14 6.53 5.24
CA ILE A 71 7.01 6.16 6.65
C ILE A 71 7.97 6.92 7.56
N THR A 72 9.18 7.24 7.08
CA THR A 72 10.14 8.06 7.84
C THR A 72 9.72 9.52 7.94
N SER A 73 9.01 10.07 6.94
CA SER A 73 8.46 11.43 6.99
C SER A 73 7.40 11.60 8.08
N LEU A 74 6.75 10.50 8.49
CA LEU A 74 5.81 10.45 9.62
C LEU A 74 6.51 10.36 10.99
N GLY A 75 7.85 10.37 11.03
CA GLY A 75 8.61 10.26 12.28
C GLY A 75 8.63 8.85 12.88
N VAL A 76 8.29 7.82 12.10
CA VAL A 76 8.30 6.43 12.58
C VAL A 76 9.72 5.86 12.52
N ASN A 77 10.21 5.38 13.66
CA ASN A 77 11.50 4.71 13.74
C ASN A 77 11.41 3.25 13.27
N PRO A 78 12.47 2.73 12.64
CA PRO A 78 12.55 1.31 12.30
C PRO A 78 12.62 0.45 13.58
N ILE A 79 11.99 -0.71 13.54
CA ILE A 79 11.91 -1.68 14.65
C ILE A 79 12.72 -2.96 14.38
N GLY A 80 13.38 -3.05 13.23
CA GLY A 80 14.20 -4.19 12.85
C GLY A 80 14.59 -4.15 11.38
N VAL A 81 15.15 -5.27 10.91
CA VAL A 81 15.55 -5.47 9.52
C VAL A 81 14.99 -6.79 8.97
N ALA A 82 14.76 -6.84 7.66
CA ALA A 82 14.44 -8.04 6.88
C ALA A 82 15.44 -8.17 5.75
N VAL A 83 15.73 -9.40 5.33
CA VAL A 83 16.31 -9.63 4.00
C VAL A 83 15.16 -9.83 3.02
N THR A 84 15.10 -9.00 1.98
CA THR A 84 14.13 -9.15 0.89
C THR A 84 14.83 -9.61 -0.38
N GLY A 85 14.16 -10.49 -1.14
CA GLY A 85 14.60 -10.81 -2.50
C GLY A 85 14.18 -9.70 -3.45
N THR A 86 15.13 -9.15 -4.20
CA THR A 86 14.86 -8.22 -5.31
C THR A 86 15.38 -8.82 -6.61
N ALA A 87 15.05 -8.22 -7.76
CA ALA A 87 15.62 -8.61 -9.05
C ALA A 87 17.16 -8.51 -9.06
N GLY A 88 17.74 -7.61 -8.26
CA GLY A 88 19.19 -7.46 -8.10
C GLY A 88 19.81 -8.37 -7.03
N GLY A 89 19.03 -9.28 -6.43
CA GLY A 89 19.46 -10.17 -5.35
C GLY A 89 18.93 -9.76 -3.97
N PRO A 90 19.39 -10.45 -2.90
CA PRO A 90 18.97 -10.19 -1.54
C PRO A 90 19.46 -8.82 -1.04
N VAL A 91 18.57 -8.03 -0.43
CA VAL A 91 18.89 -6.71 0.13
C VAL A 91 18.34 -6.63 1.55
N GLN A 92 19.09 -6.00 2.46
CA GLN A 92 18.58 -5.68 3.79
C GLN A 92 17.67 -4.45 3.72
N GLN A 93 16.48 -4.57 4.29
CA GLN A 93 15.47 -3.52 4.36
C GLN A 93 15.04 -3.32 5.80
N TYR A 94 14.73 -2.09 6.18
CA TYR A 94 14.18 -1.81 7.49
C TYR A 94 12.72 -2.26 7.59
N ARG A 95 12.29 -2.54 8.83
CA ARG A 95 10.91 -2.83 9.19
C ARG A 95 10.35 -1.71 10.04
N TYR A 96 9.10 -1.35 9.81
CA TYR A 96 8.40 -0.28 10.52
C TYR A 96 7.05 -0.79 11.02
N PRO A 97 6.56 -0.32 12.19
CA PRO A 97 5.15 -0.40 12.50
C PRO A 97 4.42 0.64 11.65
N ALA A 98 3.25 0.32 11.12
CA ALA A 98 2.49 1.25 10.29
C ALA A 98 1.01 0.93 10.30
N ARG A 99 0.19 1.94 10.00
CA ARG A 99 -1.25 1.76 9.86
C ARG A 99 -1.70 2.24 8.49
N PHE A 100 -2.31 1.34 7.73
CA PHE A 100 -2.84 1.62 6.40
C PHE A 100 -4.36 1.70 6.46
N ARG A 101 -4.91 2.72 5.83
CA ARG A 101 -6.35 2.85 5.63
C ARG A 101 -6.65 2.98 4.15
N PHE A 102 -7.67 2.28 3.69
CA PHE A 102 -8.16 2.27 2.32
C PHE A 102 -9.60 2.80 2.34
N PRO A 103 -9.79 4.13 2.21
CA PRO A 103 -11.07 4.76 2.47
C PRO A 103 -12.18 4.30 1.52
N GLY A 104 -11.87 4.05 0.25
CA GLY A 104 -12.82 3.55 -0.74
C GLY A 104 -13.28 2.12 -0.46
N GLU A 105 -12.43 1.36 0.25
CA GLU A 105 -12.64 -0.04 0.56
C GLU A 105 -13.20 -0.26 1.98
N GLY A 106 -13.21 0.78 2.82
CA GLY A 106 -13.58 0.67 4.23
C GLY A 106 -12.66 -0.26 5.02
N LEU A 107 -11.42 -0.44 4.55
CA LEU A 107 -10.44 -1.35 5.12
C LEU A 107 -9.37 -0.57 5.91
N GLU A 108 -9.05 -1.04 7.11
CA GLU A 108 -7.95 -0.53 7.93
C GLU A 108 -7.11 -1.71 8.42
N ILE A 109 -5.79 -1.58 8.31
CA ILE A 109 -4.84 -2.62 8.69
C ILE A 109 -3.75 -1.99 9.55
N GLU A 110 -3.61 -2.50 10.77
CA GLU A 110 -2.49 -2.19 11.67
C GLU A 110 -1.40 -3.25 11.52
N PHE A 111 -0.24 -2.83 11.04
CA PHE A 111 0.93 -3.69 10.89
C PHE A 111 1.83 -3.53 12.12
N SER A 112 2.05 -4.64 12.83
CA SER A 112 3.14 -4.69 13.82
C SER A 112 4.51 -4.56 13.15
N SER A 113 4.62 -4.98 11.89
CA SER A 113 5.83 -4.88 11.08
C SER A 113 5.49 -4.92 9.59
N VAL A 114 5.85 -3.86 8.87
CA VAL A 114 5.81 -3.74 7.41
C VAL A 114 7.21 -3.44 6.89
N ILE A 115 7.55 -3.93 5.70
CA ILE A 115 8.89 -3.74 5.12
C ILE A 115 8.95 -2.37 4.44
N GLY A 116 9.94 -1.56 4.80
CA GLY A 116 10.27 -0.33 4.07
C GLY A 116 11.01 -0.67 2.79
N VAL A 117 10.55 -0.16 1.65
CA VAL A 117 11.22 -0.32 0.35
C VAL A 117 11.31 1.03 -0.36
N ASN A 118 12.15 1.13 -1.39
CA ASN A 118 12.22 2.32 -2.23
C ASN A 118 11.20 2.20 -3.38
N LEU A 119 10.12 2.99 -3.33
CA LEU A 119 9.12 3.07 -4.41
C LEU A 119 9.26 4.33 -5.25
N ALA A 120 10.35 5.08 -5.09
CA ALA A 120 10.58 6.32 -5.83
C ALA A 120 10.51 6.10 -7.36
N GLY A 121 9.94 7.08 -8.06
CA GLY A 121 9.78 7.04 -9.51
C GLY A 121 8.55 6.26 -10.00
N GLN A 122 7.80 5.61 -9.10
CA GLN A 122 6.54 4.97 -9.45
C GLN A 122 5.36 5.88 -9.12
N SER A 123 4.71 6.41 -10.14
CA SER A 123 3.54 7.29 -9.97
C SER A 123 2.48 7.00 -11.03
N VAL A 124 1.22 7.20 -10.64
CA VAL A 124 0.07 7.06 -11.52
C VAL A 124 -0.82 8.29 -11.36
N ALA A 125 -1.07 8.96 -12.48
CA ALA A 125 -1.85 10.21 -12.56
C ALA A 125 -1.35 11.28 -11.56
N GLY A 126 -0.03 11.45 -11.44
CA GLY A 126 0.60 12.46 -10.59
C GLY A 126 0.59 12.17 -9.09
N LYS A 127 0.20 10.95 -8.67
CA LYS A 127 0.30 10.47 -7.29
C LYS A 127 1.25 9.29 -7.20
N ASP A 128 2.08 9.27 -6.17
CA ASP A 128 3.08 8.22 -5.95
C ASP A 128 2.44 6.91 -5.47
N ILE A 129 3.05 5.79 -5.86
CA ILE A 129 2.81 4.49 -5.24
C ILE A 129 3.64 4.43 -3.96
N ILE A 130 2.96 4.37 -2.82
CA ILE A 130 3.60 4.42 -1.49
C ILE A 130 3.42 3.12 -0.70
N VAL A 131 2.66 2.17 -1.24
CA VAL A 131 2.43 0.85 -0.63
C VAL A 131 2.43 -0.23 -1.72
N LEU A 132 3.01 -1.39 -1.41
CA LEU A 132 2.74 -2.65 -2.10
C LEU A 132 1.88 -3.51 -1.18
N LEU A 133 0.71 -3.95 -1.65
CA LEU A 133 -0.16 -4.86 -0.91
C LEU A 133 0.20 -6.30 -1.29
N GLY A 134 0.92 -6.97 -0.41
CA GLY A 134 1.48 -8.30 -0.64
C GLY A 134 0.56 -9.44 -0.23
N ARG A 135 1.06 -10.67 -0.42
CA ARG A 135 0.30 -11.90 -0.15
C ARG A 135 -0.06 -12.13 1.32
N ASP A 136 0.62 -11.48 2.26
CA ASP A 136 0.25 -11.47 3.68
C ASP A 136 -1.15 -10.88 3.94
N VAL A 137 -1.54 -9.86 3.18
CA VAL A 137 -2.91 -9.33 3.16
C VAL A 137 -3.76 -10.11 2.16
N LEU A 138 -3.27 -10.31 0.93
CA LEU A 138 -4.08 -10.90 -0.15
C LEU A 138 -4.49 -12.35 0.11
N ALA A 139 -3.81 -13.08 0.99
CA ALA A 139 -4.21 -14.43 1.42
C ALA A 139 -5.59 -14.46 2.11
N ARG A 140 -6.12 -13.29 2.50
CA ARG A 140 -7.46 -13.13 3.08
C ARG A 140 -8.47 -12.56 2.09
N CYS A 141 -8.08 -12.40 0.83
CA CYS A 141 -8.89 -11.74 -0.18
C CYS A 141 -9.20 -12.69 -1.35
N VAL A 142 -10.25 -12.35 -2.10
CA VAL A 142 -10.41 -12.82 -3.48
C VAL A 142 -9.98 -11.70 -4.42
N LEU A 143 -8.97 -11.95 -5.24
CA LEU A 143 -8.51 -11.05 -6.29
C LEU A 143 -8.90 -11.61 -7.66
N ILE A 144 -9.66 -10.84 -8.43
CA ILE A 144 -9.91 -11.12 -9.86
C ILE A 144 -9.22 -10.04 -10.65
N TYR A 145 -8.32 -10.42 -11.55
CA TYR A 145 -7.72 -9.51 -12.53
C TYR A 145 -8.30 -9.84 -13.90
N ASN A 146 -9.16 -8.98 -14.43
CA ASN A 146 -9.79 -9.17 -15.73
C ASN A 146 -9.13 -8.24 -16.76
N GLY A 147 -8.07 -8.74 -17.39
CA GLY A 147 -7.35 -8.03 -18.44
C GLY A 147 -8.25 -7.60 -19.60
N PRO A 148 -8.95 -8.51 -20.30
CA PRO A 148 -9.85 -8.16 -21.39
C PRO A 148 -10.97 -7.19 -20.99
N GLY A 149 -11.47 -7.30 -19.76
CA GLY A 149 -12.49 -6.41 -19.21
C GLY A 149 -11.95 -5.07 -18.71
N GLY A 150 -10.63 -4.89 -18.63
CA GLY A 150 -10.01 -3.67 -18.12
C GLY A 150 -10.40 -3.35 -16.68
N PHE A 151 -10.57 -4.36 -15.82
CA PHE A 151 -10.90 -4.14 -14.41
C PHE A 151 -10.23 -5.16 -13.49
N PHE A 152 -10.20 -4.85 -12.21
CA PHE A 152 -9.97 -5.84 -11.17
C PHE A 152 -11.06 -5.80 -10.11
N THR A 153 -11.22 -6.91 -9.41
CA THR A 153 -12.09 -7.05 -8.24
C THR A 153 -11.25 -7.46 -7.05
N LEU A 154 -11.46 -6.82 -5.91
CA LEU A 154 -10.95 -7.26 -4.61
C LEU A 154 -12.13 -7.47 -3.65
N ALA A 155 -12.22 -8.64 -3.04
CA ALA A 155 -13.20 -8.92 -1.99
C ALA A 155 -12.51 -9.37 -0.70
N LEU A 156 -13.03 -8.90 0.45
CA LEU A 156 -12.46 -9.08 1.80
C LEU A 156 -13.41 -9.79 2.77
#